data_AF-X8CQ74-F1
#
_entry.id   AF-X8CQ74-F1
#
_cell.length_a   1.000
_cell.length_b   1.000
_cell.length_c   1.000
_cell.angle_alpha   90.00
_cell.angle_beta   90.00
_cell.angle_gamma   90.00
#
_symmetry.space_group_name_H-M   'P 1'
#
loop_
_entity.id
_entity.type
_entity.pdbx_description
1 polymer ?
#
loop_
_entity_poly.entity_id
_entity_poly.type
_entity_poly.pdbx_seq_one_letter_code
_entity_poly.pdbx_strand_id
1 'polypeptide(L)'
;MAEDELAEFLAQGPSGAICVVDTDGQLLALPARVVDFDSATIAVIVDGVNREAAQRAEIQACVVADTFTAYRDIRGVISQGTVIWPPAANHVTTLTVSRTRTFSFANA
;
A
#
# COMPACT_ATOMS: atom_id res chain seq x y z
N MET A 1 12.14 -11.40 -2.83
CA MET A 1 13.08 -10.30 -2.61
C MET A 1 13.72 -10.49 -1.25
N ALA A 2 15.03 -10.31 -1.16
CA ALA A 2 15.73 -10.19 0.12
C ALA A 2 15.29 -8.89 0.85
N GLU A 3 15.64 -8.74 2.12
CA GLU A 3 15.28 -7.57 2.92
C GLU A 3 15.85 -6.27 2.33
N ASP A 4 17.13 -6.29 1.96
CA ASP A 4 17.82 -5.16 1.34
C ASP A 4 17.18 -4.77 0.00
N GLU A 5 16.84 -5.76 -0.84
CA GLU A 5 16.14 -5.54 -2.11
C GLU A 5 14.74 -4.96 -1.91
N LEU A 6 14.03 -5.38 -0.85
CA LEU A 6 12.72 -4.84 -0.53
C LEU A 6 12.82 -3.37 -0.10
N ALA A 7 13.83 -3.03 0.72
CA ALA A 7 14.08 -1.65 1.12
C ALA A 7 14.42 -0.77 -0.10
N GLU A 8 15.30 -1.23 -0.98
CA GLU A 8 15.62 -0.53 -2.23
C GLU A 8 14.40 -0.36 -3.14
N PHE A 9 13.55 -1.39 -3.23
CA PHE A 9 12.32 -1.34 -4.01
C PHE A 9 11.33 -0.32 -3.44
N LEU A 10 11.08 -0.33 -2.13
CA LEU A 10 10.16 0.63 -1.49
C LEU A 10 10.68 2.07 -1.56
N ALA A 11 12.00 2.26 -1.47
CA ALA A 11 12.64 3.57 -1.60
C ALA A 11 12.45 4.22 -2.99
N GLN A 12 12.13 3.43 -4.02
CA GLN A 12 11.80 3.96 -5.37
C GLN A 12 10.38 4.55 -5.44
N GLY A 13 9.58 4.43 -4.39
CA GLY A 13 8.20 4.91 -4.35
C GLY A 13 7.27 4.23 -5.36
N PRO A 14 7.18 2.87 -5.34
CA PRO A 14 6.33 2.12 -6.24
C PRO A 14 4.87 2.53 -6.09
N SER A 15 4.10 2.33 -7.17
CA SER A 15 2.68 2.66 -7.23
C SER A 15 1.84 1.39 -7.28
N GLY A 16 0.57 1.52 -6.93
CA GLY A 16 -0.39 0.42 -6.98
C GLY A 16 -1.69 0.87 -6.34
N ALA A 17 -2.17 0.12 -5.35
CA ALA A 17 -3.40 0.42 -4.66
C ALA A 17 -3.32 0.21 -3.15
N ILE A 18 -4.08 1.01 -2.41
CA ILE A 18 -4.52 0.66 -1.07
C ILE A 18 -5.92 0.05 -1.17
N CYS A 19 -6.07 -1.13 -0.59
CA CYS A 19 -7.31 -1.86 -0.55
C CYS A 19 -7.89 -1.81 0.86
N VAL A 20 -9.13 -1.34 0.98
CA VAL A 20 -9.88 -1.22 2.23
C VAL A 20 -11.27 -1.82 2.08
N VAL A 21 -11.88 -2.25 3.18
CA VAL A 21 -13.30 -2.65 3.21
C VAL A 21 -14.11 -1.49 3.76
N ASP A 22 -15.10 -1.01 3.02
CA ASP A 22 -15.93 0.13 3.41
C ASP A 22 -17.03 -0.24 4.44
N THR A 23 -18.00 0.66 4.64
CA THR A 23 -19.17 0.46 5.53
C THR A 23 -20.17 -0.55 5.04
N ASP A 24 -20.20 -0.78 3.75
CA ASP A 24 -21.14 -1.68 3.10
C ASP A 24 -20.51 -3.06 2.86
N GLY A 25 -19.29 -3.27 3.38
CA GLY A 25 -18.54 -4.51 3.21
C GLY A 25 -17.92 -4.66 1.83
N GLN A 26 -17.90 -3.60 1.02
CA GLN A 26 -17.34 -3.62 -0.32
C GLN A 26 -15.84 -3.41 -0.27
N LEU A 27 -15.13 -4.13 -1.15
CA LEU A 27 -13.71 -3.92 -1.37
C LEU A 27 -13.52 -2.67 -2.23
N LEU A 28 -12.86 -1.66 -1.67
CA LEU A 28 -12.40 -0.50 -2.41
C LEU A 28 -10.90 -0.65 -2.66
N ALA A 29 -10.49 -0.62 -3.92
CA ALA A 29 -9.09 -0.54 -4.34
C ALA A 29 -8.84 0.85 -4.91
N LEU A 30 -8.08 1.67 -4.17
CA LEU A 30 -7.81 3.07 -4.50
C LEU A 30 -6.35 3.24 -4.92
N PRO A 31 -6.06 4.02 -5.97
CA PRO A 31 -4.68 4.26 -6.39
C PRO A 31 -3.84 4.79 -5.24
N ALA A 32 -2.66 4.21 -5.07
CA ALA A 32 -1.73 4.58 -4.00
C ALA A 32 -0.28 4.61 -4.50
N ARG A 33 0.51 5.50 -3.91
CA ARG A 33 1.97 5.58 -4.13
C ARG A 33 2.67 5.53 -2.79
N VAL A 34 3.64 4.63 -2.64
CA VAL A 34 4.53 4.58 -1.47
C VAL A 34 5.39 5.84 -1.44
N VAL A 35 5.45 6.51 -0.30
CA VAL A 35 6.26 7.73 -0.10
C VAL A 35 7.22 7.64 1.07
N ASP A 36 6.95 6.75 2.03
CA ASP A 36 7.85 6.46 3.15
C ASP A 36 7.60 5.05 3.66
N PHE A 37 8.59 4.45 4.31
CA PHE A 37 8.47 3.12 4.92
C PHE A 37 9.50 2.88 6.02
N ASP A 38 9.13 2.02 6.96
CA ASP A 38 10.05 1.40 7.91
C ASP A 38 9.67 -0.08 8.13
N SER A 39 10.22 -0.71 9.18
CA SER A 39 9.96 -2.11 9.48
C SER A 39 8.53 -2.40 9.98
N ALA A 40 7.80 -1.37 10.44
CA ALA A 40 6.48 -1.48 11.04
C ALA A 40 5.40 -0.71 10.29
N THR A 41 5.76 0.20 9.37
CA THR A 41 4.83 1.11 8.72
C THR A 41 5.15 1.33 7.24
N ILE A 42 4.10 1.62 6.47
CA ILE A 42 4.21 2.12 5.09
C ILE A 42 3.32 3.33 4.97
N ALA A 43 3.89 4.47 4.59
CA ALA A 43 3.14 5.67 4.26
C ALA A 43 2.87 5.71 2.75
N VAL A 44 1.62 5.94 2.39
CA VAL A 44 1.18 6.05 1.00
C VAL A 44 0.39 7.32 0.76
N ILE A 45 0.60 7.96 -0.39
CA ILE A 45 -0.34 8.92 -0.95
C ILE A 45 -1.50 8.14 -1.56
N VAL A 46 -2.75 8.51 -1.25
CA VAL A 46 -3.94 7.86 -1.79
C VAL A 46 -4.79 8.85 -2.59
N ASP A 47 -5.14 8.46 -3.80
CA ASP A 47 -6.03 9.21 -4.69
C ASP A 47 -7.45 8.64 -4.68
N GLY A 48 -8.45 9.48 -4.96
CA GLY A 48 -9.84 9.05 -5.12
C GLY A 48 -10.60 8.75 -3.82
N VAL A 49 -10.04 9.14 -2.66
CA VAL A 49 -10.71 8.98 -1.36
C VAL A 49 -11.97 9.84 -1.27
N ASN A 50 -13.12 9.22 -0.96
CA ASN A 50 -14.30 9.94 -0.49
C ASN A 50 -14.10 10.37 0.97
N ARG A 51 -13.73 11.64 1.18
CA ARG A 51 -13.46 12.21 2.51
C ARG A 51 -14.71 12.53 3.32
N GLU A 52 -15.88 12.53 2.68
CA GLU A 52 -17.15 12.71 3.39
C GLU A 52 -17.60 11.41 4.07
N ALA A 53 -16.92 10.28 3.80
CA ALA A 53 -17.15 9.04 4.54
C ALA A 53 -16.74 9.20 6.01
N ALA A 54 -17.54 8.61 6.92
CA ALA A 54 -17.28 8.69 8.35
C ALA A 54 -15.89 8.13 8.69
N GLN A 55 -15.13 8.89 9.50
CA GLN A 55 -13.83 8.46 9.97
C GLN A 55 -13.99 7.26 10.92
N ARG A 56 -13.30 6.18 10.58
CA ARG A 56 -13.13 5.00 11.40
C ARG A 56 -11.80 5.10 12.13
N ALA A 57 -11.80 4.64 13.39
CA ALA A 57 -10.59 4.63 14.20
C ALA A 57 -9.49 3.81 13.53
N GLU A 58 -9.75 2.54 13.22
CA GLU A 58 -8.75 1.65 12.65
C GLU A 58 -9.46 0.52 11.87
N ILE A 59 -9.06 0.30 10.62
CA ILE A 59 -9.60 -0.77 9.76
C ILE A 59 -8.50 -1.64 9.16
N GLN A 60 -8.86 -2.86 8.79
CA GLN A 60 -7.98 -3.74 8.01
C GLN A 60 -7.81 -3.20 6.59
N ALA A 61 -6.57 -3.20 6.12
CA ALA A 61 -6.20 -2.76 4.80
C ALA A 61 -5.01 -3.55 4.26
N CYS A 62 -4.77 -3.45 2.96
CA CYS A 62 -3.47 -3.80 2.39
C CYS A 62 -3.02 -2.80 1.34
N VAL A 63 -1.71 -2.61 1.25
CA VAL A 63 -1.06 -1.91 0.15
C VAL A 63 -0.49 -2.94 -0.79
N VAL A 64 -0.90 -2.88 -2.06
CA VAL A 64 -0.30 -3.63 -3.16
C VAL A 64 0.45 -2.62 -4.01
N ALA A 65 1.75 -2.79 -4.18
CA ALA A 65 2.56 -1.87 -4.98
C ALA A 65 3.56 -2.65 -5.84
N ASP A 66 3.75 -2.20 -7.06
CA ASP A 66 4.66 -2.81 -8.02
C ASP A 66 5.39 -1.76 -8.86
N THR A 67 6.39 -2.24 -9.59
CA THR A 67 6.92 -1.54 -10.75
C THR A 67 6.69 -2.41 -11.98
N PHE A 68 6.06 -1.83 -13.00
CA PHE A 68 5.82 -2.48 -14.29
C PHE A 68 6.52 -1.71 -15.41
N THR A 69 7.59 -2.30 -15.94
CA THR A 69 8.25 -1.84 -17.18
C THR A 69 8.07 -2.87 -18.30
N ALA A 70 8.16 -4.16 -17.96
CA ALA A 70 7.79 -5.29 -18.79
C ALA A 70 7.40 -6.47 -17.89
N TYR A 71 6.68 -7.47 -18.43
CA TYR A 71 6.21 -8.63 -17.66
C TYR A 71 7.33 -9.39 -16.93
N ARG A 72 8.47 -9.56 -17.59
CA ARG A 72 9.66 -10.23 -17.01
C ARG A 72 10.33 -9.43 -15.90
N ASP A 73 9.99 -8.15 -15.76
CA ASP A 73 10.64 -7.24 -14.83
C ASP A 73 9.73 -6.89 -13.65
N ILE A 74 8.53 -7.50 -13.56
CA ILE A 74 7.58 -7.23 -12.48
C ILE A 74 8.17 -7.64 -11.14
N ARG A 75 8.21 -6.67 -10.23
CA ARG A 75 8.49 -6.86 -8.81
C ARG A 75 7.42 -6.12 -8.03
N GLY A 76 6.99 -6.70 -6.92
CA GLY A 76 6.03 -6.03 -6.08
C GLY A 76 5.89 -6.60 -4.69
N VAL A 77 5.08 -5.89 -3.91
CA VAL A 77 4.85 -6.11 -2.50
C VAL A 77 3.35 -6.10 -2.22
N ILE A 78 2.94 -6.93 -1.26
CA ILE A 78 1.64 -6.90 -0.62
C ILE A 78 1.90 -6.75 0.88
N SER A 79 1.56 -5.59 1.42
CA SER A 79 1.69 -5.28 2.84
C SER A 79 0.31 -5.22 3.47
N GLN A 80 0.06 -6.06 4.46
CA GLN A 80 -1.22 -6.18 5.16
C GLN A 80 -1.12 -5.57 6.54
N GLY A 81 -2.16 -4.89 6.99
CA GLY A 81 -2.11 -4.16 8.23
C GLY A 81 -3.38 -3.39 8.55
N THR A 82 -3.24 -2.39 9.39
CA THR A 82 -4.32 -1.49 9.78
C THR A 82 -4.05 -0.05 9.39
N VAL A 83 -5.13 0.71 9.17
CA VAL A 83 -5.07 2.12 8.77
C VAL A 83 -6.24 2.91 9.38
N ILE A 84 -6.03 4.19 9.68
CA ILE A 84 -7.10 5.14 10.00
C ILE A 84 -7.74 5.59 8.68
N TRP A 85 -9.06 5.47 8.55
CA TRP A 85 -9.75 5.69 7.26
C TRP A 85 -11.01 6.54 7.38
N PRO A 86 -11.26 7.52 6.49
CA PRO A 86 -10.40 7.95 5.39
C PRO A 86 -9.16 8.74 5.85
N PRO A 87 -8.11 8.87 5.01
CA PRO A 87 -6.94 9.69 5.29
C PRO A 87 -7.28 11.17 5.50
N ALA A 88 -6.44 11.87 6.25
CA ALA A 88 -6.53 13.32 6.41
C ALA A 88 -6.28 14.08 5.08
N ALA A 89 -6.56 15.39 5.07
CA ALA A 89 -6.58 16.22 3.85
C ALA A 89 -5.23 16.31 3.09
N ASN A 90 -4.12 15.87 3.67
CA ASN A 90 -2.78 15.87 3.08
C ASN A 90 -2.45 14.61 2.25
N HIS A 91 -3.43 13.74 1.98
CA HIS A 91 -3.35 12.55 1.11
C HIS A 91 -2.45 11.41 1.59
N VAL A 92 -1.62 11.62 2.62
CA VAL A 92 -0.77 10.58 3.18
C VAL A 92 -1.54 9.80 4.25
N THR A 93 -1.56 8.48 4.10
CA THR A 93 -2.02 7.57 5.14
C THR A 93 -0.95 6.55 5.47
N THR A 94 -0.93 6.12 6.73
CA THR A 94 0.07 5.18 7.23
C THR A 94 -0.60 3.85 7.51
N LEU A 95 -0.15 2.80 6.82
CA LEU A 95 -0.48 1.42 7.12
C LEU A 95 0.47 0.94 8.23
N THR A 96 -0.08 0.53 9.38
CA THR A 96 0.67 -0.23 10.38
C THR A 96 0.75 -1.68 9.94
N VAL A 97 1.94 -2.11 9.53
CA VAL A 97 2.19 -3.40 8.87
C VAL A 97 2.18 -4.53 9.89
N SER A 98 1.39 -5.55 9.60
CA SER A 98 1.38 -6.83 10.31
C SER A 98 2.08 -7.94 9.53
N ARG A 99 2.10 -7.84 8.19
CA ARG A 99 2.68 -8.85 7.32
C ARG A 99 3.01 -8.28 5.95
N THR A 100 4.19 -8.61 5.46
CA THR A 100 4.63 -8.27 4.11
C THR A 100 4.89 -9.53 3.29
N ARG A 101 4.44 -9.53 2.03
CA ARG A 101 4.76 -10.55 1.03
C ARG A 101 5.35 -9.89 -0.20
N THR A 102 6.36 -10.49 -0.77
CA THR A 102 6.99 -10.03 -2.01
C THR A 102 6.70 -11.02 -3.13
N PHE A 103 6.56 -10.51 -4.36
CA PHE A 103 6.44 -11.31 -5.57
C PHE A 103 7.38 -10.77 -6.63
N SER A 104 7.87 -11.66 -7.49
CA SER A 104 8.78 -11.32 -8.58
C SER A 104 8.52 -12.24 -9.77
N PHE A 105 8.48 -11.64 -10.95
CA PHE A 105 8.53 -12.33 -12.23
C PHE A 105 9.91 -12.18 -12.88
N ALA A 106 10.76 -11.32 -12.33
CA ALA A 106 12.18 -11.30 -12.67
C ALA A 106 12.79 -12.65 -12.29
N ASN A 107 13.51 -13.24 -13.24
CA ASN A 107 14.10 -14.57 -13.15
C ASN A 107 14.81 -14.74 -11.81
N ALA A 108 14.51 -15.87 -11.16
CA ALA A 108 15.18 -16.35 -9.95
C ALA A 108 16.63 -16.76 -10.22
#